data_AF-A0A9E1Q2X2-F1
#
_entry.id   AF-A0A9E1Q2X2-F1
#
_cell.length_a   1.000
_cell.length_b   1.000
_cell.length_c   1.000
_cell.angle_alpha   90.00
_cell.angle_beta   90.00
_cell.angle_gamma   90.00
#
_symmetry.space_group_name_H-M   'P 1'
#
loop_
_entity.id
_entity.type
_entity.pdbx_description
1 polymer ?
#
loop_
_entity_poly.entity_id
_entity_poly.type
_entity_poly.pdbx_seq_one_letter_code
_entity_poly.pdbx_strand_id
1 'polypeptide(L)'
;MRKILTLGLFAASLWMAPVSGPLGGAIAQASERSPTVRSLKELRQHNVVLQQWELSCAAAALATILRYQYGVPVTERSVALGLIDR
;
A
#
# COMPACT_ATOMS: atom_id res chain seq x y z
N MET A 1 65.86 -32.04 4.65
CA MET A 1 65.77 -31.11 3.50
C MET A 1 64.43 -31.25 2.75
N ARG A 2 63.26 -30.95 3.36
CA ARG A 2 61.96 -31.09 2.66
C ARG A 2 60.75 -30.33 3.26
N LYS A 3 60.97 -29.29 4.09
CA LYS A 3 59.86 -28.60 4.79
C LYS A 3 59.85 -27.06 4.68
N ILE A 4 60.75 -26.46 3.90
CA ILE A 4 60.84 -24.98 3.78
C ILE A 4 60.13 -24.45 2.51
N LEU A 5 59.79 -25.31 1.54
CA LEU A 5 59.22 -24.91 0.25
C LEU A 5 57.68 -24.80 0.22
N THR A 6 56.99 -24.98 1.35
CA THR A 6 55.51 -24.95 1.39
C THR A 6 54.93 -23.72 2.07
N LEU A 7 55.75 -22.80 2.60
CA LEU A 7 55.28 -21.60 3.30
C LEU A 7 55.18 -20.36 2.39
N GLY A 8 55.61 -20.44 1.13
CA GLY A 8 55.53 -19.33 0.18
C GLY A 8 54.22 -19.27 -0.62
N LEU A 9 53.49 -20.38 -0.73
CA LEU A 9 52.30 -20.45 -1.60
C LEU A 9 51.00 -20.00 -0.92
N PHE A 10 50.95 -20.00 0.41
CA PHE A 10 49.74 -19.62 1.16
C PHE A 10 49.54 -18.10 1.28
N ALA A 11 50.57 -17.29 1.02
CA ALA A 11 50.45 -15.83 1.07
C ALA A 11 49.81 -15.24 -0.21
N ALA A 12 49.88 -15.96 -1.34
CA ALA A 12 49.35 -15.48 -2.62
C ALA A 12 47.85 -15.76 -2.82
N SER A 13 47.26 -16.69 -2.07
CA SER A 13 45.83 -17.02 -2.18
C SER A 13 44.91 -16.07 -1.42
N LEU A 14 45.44 -15.13 -0.62
CA LEU A 14 44.64 -14.19 0.15
C LEU A 14 44.39 -12.83 -0.55
N TRP A 15 44.84 -12.68 -1.80
CA TRP A 15 44.62 -11.46 -2.59
C TRP A 15 43.40 -11.50 -3.52
N MET A 16 42.74 -12.65 -3.66
CA MET A 16 41.52 -12.81 -4.46
C MET A 16 40.30 -13.22 -3.61
N ALA A 17 40.20 -12.71 -2.39
CA ALA A 17 38.89 -12.66 -1.76
C ALA A 17 38.06 -11.59 -2.51
N PRO A 18 36.93 -11.94 -3.17
CA PRO A 18 35.98 -10.90 -3.54
C PRO A 18 35.59 -10.22 -2.23
N VAL A 19 35.55 -8.89 -2.23
CA VAL A 19 35.05 -8.12 -1.09
C VAL A 19 33.54 -8.36 -1.02
N SER A 20 33.14 -9.54 -0.55
CA SER A 20 31.77 -9.83 -0.13
C SER A 20 31.56 -9.19 1.24
N GLY A 21 31.76 -7.87 1.29
CA GLY A 21 31.21 -7.06 2.37
C GLY A 21 29.68 -7.06 2.25
N PRO A 22 28.96 -6.78 3.34
CA PRO A 22 27.49 -6.74 3.37
C PRO A 22 26.89 -5.56 2.57
N LEU A 23 27.70 -4.91 1.74
CA LEU A 23 27.33 -3.83 0.82
C LEU A 23 26.94 -4.38 -0.56
N GLY A 24 26.59 -5.67 -0.63
CA GLY A 24 25.77 -6.22 -1.70
C GLY A 24 24.37 -5.64 -1.57
N GLY A 25 24.21 -4.38 -2.00
CA GLY A 25 22.91 -3.79 -2.26
C GLY A 25 22.23 -4.64 -3.33
N ALA A 26 21.48 -5.63 -2.89
CA ALA A 26 20.39 -6.17 -3.66
C ALA A 26 19.47 -4.98 -3.93
N ILE A 27 19.68 -4.31 -5.06
CA ILE A 27 18.64 -3.50 -5.66
C ILE A 27 17.49 -4.48 -5.86
N ALA A 28 16.55 -4.47 -4.92
CA ALA A 28 15.26 -5.10 -5.11
C ALA A 28 14.83 -4.66 -6.50
N GLN A 29 14.64 -5.63 -7.41
CA GLN A 29 14.00 -5.34 -8.69
C GLN A 29 12.65 -4.75 -8.31
N ALA A 30 12.58 -3.42 -8.34
CA ALA A 30 11.35 -2.69 -8.20
C ALA A 30 10.54 -3.14 -9.41
N SER A 31 9.62 -4.08 -9.18
CA SER A 31 8.62 -4.48 -10.15
C SER A 31 8.10 -3.21 -10.78
N GLU A 32 8.28 -3.05 -12.09
CA GLU A 32 7.66 -1.98 -12.89
C GLU A 32 6.15 -2.19 -12.94
N ARG A 33 5.51 -2.16 -11.77
CA ARG A 33 4.07 -2.02 -11.68
C ARG A 33 3.85 -0.53 -11.71
N SER A 34 3.52 -0.02 -12.91
CA SER A 34 3.03 1.35 -13.04
C SER A 34 1.94 1.56 -11.98
N PRO A 35 2.08 2.53 -11.06
CA PRO A 35 1.10 2.71 -10.00
C PRO A 35 -0.25 2.99 -10.63
N THR A 36 -1.32 2.41 -10.08
CA THR A 36 -2.68 2.69 -10.55
C THR A 36 -2.99 4.15 -10.32
N VAL A 37 -3.01 4.93 -11.41
CA VAL A 37 -3.37 6.35 -11.37
C VAL A 37 -4.88 6.45 -11.18
N ARG A 38 -5.30 7.07 -10.08
CA ARG A 38 -6.72 7.40 -9.82
C ARG A 38 -6.96 8.89 -9.97
N SER A 39 -8.12 9.26 -10.47
CA SER A 39 -8.48 10.68 -10.60
C SER A 39 -8.80 11.29 -9.22
N LEU A 40 -8.61 12.60 -9.06
CA LEU A 40 -9.03 13.32 -7.85
C LEU A 40 -10.55 13.19 -7.60
N LYS A 41 -11.34 13.07 -8.67
CA LYS A 41 -12.79 12.85 -8.57
C LYS A 41 -13.10 11.47 -7.98
N GLU A 42 -12.44 10.43 -8.47
CA GLU A 42 -12.57 9.08 -7.93
C GLU A 42 -12.18 9.01 -6.45
N LEU A 43 -11.07 9.65 -6.07
CA LEU A 43 -10.66 9.75 -4.67
C LEU A 43 -11.70 10.47 -3.79
N ARG A 44 -12.31 11.55 -4.29
CA ARG A 44 -13.35 12.29 -3.55
C ARG A 44 -14.63 11.47 -3.35
N GLN A 45 -14.98 10.66 -4.34
CA GLN A 45 -16.21 9.85 -4.32
C GLN A 45 -16.00 8.50 -3.63
N HIS A 46 -14.76 8.14 -3.30
CA HIS A 46 -14.39 6.92 -2.63
C HIS A 46 -14.97 6.87 -1.20
N ASN A 47 -15.65 5.78 -0.87
CA ASN A 47 -16.29 5.57 0.44
C ASN A 47 -17.24 6.71 0.87
N VAL A 48 -17.98 7.28 -0.11
CA VAL A 48 -19.00 8.28 0.14
C VAL A 48 -20.31 7.85 -0.53
N VAL A 49 -21.45 8.10 0.11
CA VAL A 49 -22.77 7.96 -0.52
C VAL A 49 -23.09 9.28 -1.21
N LEU A 50 -23.12 9.28 -2.55
CA LEU A 50 -23.45 10.47 -3.32
C LEU A 50 -24.94 10.81 -3.17
N GLN A 51 -25.22 12.07 -2.82
CA GLN A 51 -26.58 12.60 -2.70
C GLN A 51 -27.26 12.63 -4.08
N GLN A 52 -28.49 12.12 -4.15
CA GLN A 52 -29.29 12.07 -5.38
C GLN A 52 -30.57 12.91 -5.32
N TRP A 53 -30.99 13.36 -4.13
CA TRP A 53 -32.20 14.19 -3.97
C TRP A 53 -31.88 15.55 -3.34
N GLU A 54 -32.52 16.61 -3.83
CA GLU A 54 -32.27 18.01 -3.44
C GLU A 54 -32.30 18.27 -1.92
N LEU A 55 -33.22 17.62 -1.19
CA LEU A 55 -33.46 17.87 0.24
C LEU A 55 -32.97 16.74 1.16
N SER A 56 -31.97 15.97 0.73
CA SER A 56 -31.54 14.75 1.42
C SER A 56 -30.07 14.76 1.89
N CYS A 57 -29.42 15.92 1.93
CA CYS A 57 -28.00 16.03 2.32
C CYS A 57 -27.69 15.40 3.68
N ALA A 58 -28.55 15.59 4.67
CA ALA A 58 -28.43 14.96 5.99
C ALA A 58 -28.55 13.43 5.91
N ALA A 59 -29.45 12.91 5.06
CA ALA A 59 -29.63 11.49 4.85
C ALA A 59 -28.42 10.86 4.15
N ALA A 60 -27.86 11.51 3.12
CA ALA A 60 -26.66 11.05 2.42
C ALA A 60 -25.42 11.05 3.34
N ALA A 61 -25.27 12.08 4.18
CA ALA A 61 -24.20 12.15 5.18
C ALA A 61 -24.31 11.01 6.22
N LEU A 62 -25.49 10.80 6.79
CA LEU A 62 -25.73 9.68 7.71
C LEU A 62 -25.55 8.32 7.04
N ALA A 63 -26.04 8.13 5.82
CA ALA A 63 -25.84 6.90 5.07
C ALA A 63 -24.35 6.61 4.82
N THR A 64 -23.53 7.64 4.62
CA THR A 64 -22.07 7.51 4.48
C THR A 64 -21.43 6.99 5.76
N ILE A 65 -21.74 7.61 6.91
CA ILE A 65 -21.19 7.21 8.21
C ILE A 65 -21.66 5.79 8.57
N LEU A 66 -22.95 5.52 8.45
CA LEU A 66 -23.51 4.21 8.79
C LEU A 66 -22.91 3.10 7.94
N ARG A 67 -22.74 3.34 6.63
CA ARG A 67 -22.22 2.33 5.70
C ARG A 67 -20.73 2.09 5.83
N TYR A 68 -19.92 3.14 5.87
CA TYR A 68 -18.46 3.00 5.79
C TYR A 68 -17.77 3.01 7.15
N GLN A 69 -18.34 3.66 8.17
CA GLN A 69 -17.79 3.65 9.53
C GLN A 69 -18.36 2.52 10.38
N TYR A 70 -19.67 2.27 10.29
CA TYR A 70 -20.35 1.27 11.13
C TYR A 70 -20.68 -0.04 10.40
N GLY A 71 -20.39 -0.15 9.09
CA GLY A 71 -20.66 -1.36 8.32
C GLY A 71 -22.14 -1.70 8.13
N VAL A 72 -23.04 -0.74 8.39
CA VAL A 72 -24.49 -0.94 8.27
C VAL A 72 -24.91 -0.60 6.84
N PRO A 73 -25.40 -1.58 6.04
CA PRO A 73 -25.68 -1.38 4.62
C PRO A 73 -27.01 -0.64 4.37
N VAL A 74 -27.10 0.62 4.80
CA VAL A 74 -28.26 1.49 4.56
C VAL A 74 -28.09 2.30 3.27
N THR A 75 -29.19 2.64 2.60
CA THR A 75 -29.25 3.54 1.43
C THR A 75 -29.63 4.96 1.85
N GLU A 76 -29.29 5.96 1.02
CA GLU A 76 -29.73 7.36 1.21
C GLU A 76 -31.26 7.44 1.35
N ARG A 77 -32.01 6.75 0.48
CA ARG A 77 -33.48 6.68 0.55
C ARG A 77 -33.98 6.11 1.88
N SER A 78 -33.40 5.00 2.35
CA SER A 78 -33.84 4.39 3.62
C SER A 78 -33.59 5.31 4.82
N VAL A 79 -32.46 6.04 4.83
CA VAL A 79 -32.17 7.00 5.88
C VAL A 79 -33.09 8.22 5.77
N ALA A 80 -33.38 8.69 4.56
CA ALA A 80 -34.30 9.80 4.34
C ALA A 80 -35.72 9.48 4.83
N LEU A 81 -36.24 8.29 4.49
CA LEU A 81 -37.54 7.83 4.98
C LEU A 81 -37.56 7.77 6.52
N GLY A 82 -36.51 7.20 7.12
CA GLY A 82 -36.39 7.14 8.57
C GLY A 82 -36.17 8.49 9.24
N LEU A 83 -35.81 9.57 8.53
CA LEU A 83 -35.74 10.94 9.07
C LEU A 83 -37.07 11.67 8.96
N ILE A 84 -37.84 11.41 7.91
CA ILE A 84 -39.17 12.04 7.66
C ILE A 84 -40.22 11.49 8.61
N ASP A 85 -40.13 10.19 8.97
CA ASP A 85 -41.08 9.50 9.85
C ASP A 85 -40.88 9.79 11.36
N ARG A 86 -40.36 10.97 11.70
CA ARG A 86 -40.00 11.39 13.07
C ARG A 86 -40.85 12.57 13.49
#